data_AF-A0A961IVQ6-F1
#
_entry.id   AF-A0A961IVQ6-F1
#
_cell.length_a   1.000
_cell.length_b   1.000
_cell.length_c   1.000
_cell.angle_alpha   90.00
_cell.angle_beta   90.00
_cell.angle_gamma   90.00
#
_symmetry.space_group_name_H-M   'P 1'
#
loop_
_entity.id
_entity.type
_entity.pdbx_description
1 polymer ?
#
loop_
_entity_poly.entity_id
_entity_poly.type
_entity_poly.pdbx_seq_one_letter_code
_entity_poly.pdbx_strand_id
1 'polypeptide(L)' 'MKAWADLTAAEQLALREAYQVHLDTLPPTCSMDDKVTAFANWLADRDVAFSLKDVSRK' A
#
# COMPACT_ATOMS: atom_id res chain seq x y z
N MET A 1 14.70 3.26 2.35
CA MET A 1 13.25 3.13 2.56
C MET A 1 12.64 4.49 2.89
N LYS A 2 11.80 5.05 2.00
CA LYS A 2 11.02 6.29 2.23
C LYS A 2 9.74 5.99 2.99
N ALA A 3 9.32 6.87 3.90
CA ALA A 3 8.01 6.71 4.54
C ALA A 3 6.90 7.06 3.56
N TRP A 4 5.79 6.33 3.61
CA TRP A 4 4.57 6.67 2.86
C TRP A 4 4.13 8.12 3.08
N ALA A 5 4.32 8.61 4.31
CA ALA A 5 4.07 9.98 4.74
C ALA A 5 4.85 11.05 3.96
N ASP A 6 6.06 10.70 3.49
CA ASP A 6 6.96 11.62 2.81
C ASP A 6 6.74 11.63 1.30
N LEU A 7 5.94 10.70 0.78
CA LEU A 7 5.56 10.66 -0.63
C LEU A 7 4.53 11.74 -0.93
N THR A 8 4.69 12.38 -2.09
CA THR A 8 3.68 13.32 -2.60
C THR A 8 2.36 12.61 -2.86
N ALA A 9 1.26 13.37 -2.86
CA ALA A 9 -0.06 12.82 -3.17
C ALA A 9 -0.11 12.12 -4.53
N ALA A 10 0.66 12.59 -5.52
CA ALA A 10 0.76 11.98 -6.84
C ALA A 10 1.47 10.62 -6.80
N GLU A 11 2.58 10.50 -6.06
CA GLU A 11 3.29 9.23 -5.87
C GLU A 11 2.44 8.21 -5.11
N GLN A 12 1.75 8.66 -4.05
CA GLN A 12 0.82 7.83 -3.30
C GLN A 12 -0.32 7.31 -4.18
N LEU A 13 -0.86 8.17 -5.05
CA LEU A 13 -1.93 7.79 -5.98
C LEU A 13 -1.43 6.73 -6.98
N ALA A 14 -0.29 6.99 -7.64
CA ALA A 14 0.29 6.07 -8.61
C ALA A 14 0.57 4.68 -8.00
N LEU A 15 1.06 4.64 -6.76
CA LEU A 15 1.30 3.37 -6.05
C LEU A 15 -0.01 2.64 -5.73
N ARG A 16 -1.08 3.35 -5.36
CA ARG A 16 -2.41 2.72 -5.14
C ARG A 16 -2.99 2.18 -6.42
N GLU A 17 -2.89 2.91 -7.54
CA GLU A 17 -3.36 2.46 -8.84
C GLU A 17 -2.60 1.20 -9.30
N ALA A 18 -1.27 1.20 -9.18
CA ALA A 18 -0.44 0.04 -9.49
C ALA A 18 -0.76 -1.17 -8.59
N TYR A 19 -1.05 -0.93 -7.31
CA TYR A 19 -1.46 -1.99 -6.39
C TYR A 19 -2.86 -2.52 -6.69
N GLN A 20 -3.80 -1.67 -7.15
CA GLN A 20 -5.13 -2.09 -7.57
C GLN A 20 -5.05 -3.08 -8.74
N VAL A 21 -4.23 -2.80 -9.75
CA VAL A 21 -3.98 -3.72 -10.86
C VAL A 21 -3.41 -5.06 -10.37
N HIS A 22 -2.56 -5.03 -9.35
CA HIS A 22 -2.04 -6.25 -8.73
C HIS A 22 -3.13 -7.03 -7.97
N LEU A 23 -4.02 -6.33 -7.25
CA LEU A 23 -5.17 -6.93 -6.58
C LEU A 23 -6.15 -7.60 -7.55
N ASP A 24 -6.36 -7.02 -8.74
CA ASP A 24 -7.20 -7.62 -9.78
C ASP A 24 -6.67 -8.99 -10.25
N THR A 25 -5.37 -9.27 -10.05
CA THR A 25 -4.76 -10.57 -10.37
C THR A 25 -4.75 -11.56 -9.21
N LEU A 26 -5.11 -11.12 -8.00
CA LEU A 26 -5.09 -11.95 -6.80
C LEU A 26 -6.50 -12.43 -6.44
N PRO A 27 -6.61 -13.61 -5.80
CA PRO A 27 -7.90 -14.06 -5.26
C PRO A 27 -8.42 -13.06 -4.22
N PRO A 28 -9.74 -12.84 -4.15
CA PRO A 28 -10.32 -11.86 -3.25
C PRO A 28 -10.04 -12.24 -1.79
N THR A 29 -9.27 -11.42 -1.09
CA THR A 29 -9.03 -11.56 0.34
C THR A 29 -10.12 -10.83 1.12
N CYS A 30 -10.73 -11.53 2.09
CA CYS A 30 -11.83 -10.98 2.90
C CYS A 30 -11.39 -10.22 4.15
N SER A 31 -10.09 -10.18 4.48
CA SER A 31 -9.61 -9.48 5.68
C SER A 31 -8.95 -8.15 5.34
N MET A 32 -9.34 -7.09 6.05
CA MET A 32 -8.72 -5.77 5.92
C MET A 32 -7.24 -5.79 6.33
N ASP A 33 -6.90 -6.48 7.42
CA ASP A 33 -5.53 -6.65 7.90
C ASP A 33 -4.62 -7.37 6.89
N ASP A 34 -5.14 -8.37 6.19
CA ASP A 34 -4.41 -9.08 5.12
C ASP A 34 -4.14 -8.14 3.94
N LYS A 35 -5.09 -7.28 3.57
CA LYS A 35 -4.90 -6.27 2.51
C LYS A 35 -3.84 -5.25 2.89
N VAL A 36 -3.87 -4.75 4.13
CA VAL A 36 -2.86 -3.81 4.61
C VAL A 36 -1.47 -4.46 4.64
N THR A 37 -1.38 -5.71 5.11
CA THR A 37 -0.11 -6.46 5.15
C THR A 37 0.41 -6.75 3.76
N ALA A 38 -0.44 -7.19 2.83
CA ALA A 38 -0.07 -7.42 1.44
C ALA A 38 0.39 -6.12 0.76
N PHE A 39 -0.27 -4.99 1.01
CA PHE A 39 0.13 -3.69 0.49
C PHE A 39 1.46 -3.21 1.08
N ALA A 40 1.65 -3.35 2.40
CA ALA A 40 2.90 -3.02 3.07
C ALA A 40 4.08 -3.85 2.53
N ASN A 41 3.88 -5.15 2.33
CA ASN A 41 4.90 -6.02 1.73
C ASN A 41 5.22 -5.64 0.27
N TRP A 42 4.18 -5.31 -0.51
CA TRP A 42 4.34 -4.88 -1.90
C TRP A 42 5.08 -3.52 -2.00
N LEU A 43 4.85 -2.62 -1.05
CA LEU A 43 5.54 -1.34 -0.95
C LEU A 43 6.98 -1.48 -0.45
N ALA A 44 7.26 -2.43 0.45
CA ALA A 44 8.61 -2.67 0.95
C ALA A 44 9.59 -3.07 -0.17
N ASP A 45 9.12 -3.85 -1.16
CA ASP A 45 9.88 -4.19 -2.37
C ASP A 45 10.26 -2.95 -3.21
N ARG A 46 9.51 -1.86 -3.07
CA ARG A 46 9.72 -0.56 -3.75
C ARG A 46 10.45 0.45 -2.88
N ASP A 47 11.07 0.00 -1.79
CA ASP A 47 11.74 0.84 -0.80
C ASP A 47 10.79 1.87 -0.14
N VAL A 48 9.50 1.53 -0.01
CA VAL A 48 8.48 2.36 0.66
C VAL A 48 8.00 1.69 1.95
N ALA A 49 8.12 2.39 3.07
CA ALA A 49 7.61 1.95 4.36
C ALA A 49 6.14 2.38 4.52
N PHE A 50 5.24 1.41 4.69
CA PHE A 50 3.83 1.63 4.93
C PHE A 50 3.34 0.75 6.08
N SER A 51 2.47 1.32 6.93
CA SER A 51 1.91 0.60 8.07
C SER A 51 0.43 0.94 8.27
N LEU A 52 -0.26 0.13 9.08
CA LEU A 52 -1.66 0.37 9.46
C LEU A 52 -1.87 1.75 10.13
N LYS A 53 -0.80 2.33 10.72
CA LYS A 53 -0.81 3.68 11.29
C LYS A 53 -0.98 4.77 10.24
N ASP A 54 -0.56 4.52 9.00
CA ASP A 54 -0.69 5.45 7.87
C ASP A 54 -2.10 5.43 7.25
N VAL A 55 -2.87 4.36 7.49
CA VAL A 55 -4.29 4.26 7.09
C VAL A 55 -5.19 5.14 7.97
N SER A 56 -4.80 5.34 9.23
CA SER A 56 -5.63 6.01 10.25
C SER A 56 -5.26 7.47 10.49
N ARG A 57 -4.63 8.15 9.53
CA ARG A 57 -4.31 9.58 9.69
C ARG A 57 -5.58 10.42 9.45
N LYS A 58 -6.36 10.54 10.53
CA LYS A 58 -7.48 11.48 10.68
C LYS A 58 -6.96 12.88 10.97
#